data_AF-A0A443YH99-F1
#
_entry.id   AF-A0A443YH99-F1
#
_cell.length_a   1.000
_cell.length_b   1.000
_cell.length_c   1.000
_cell.angle_alpha   90.00
_cell.angle_beta   90.00
_cell.angle_gamma   90.00
#
_symmetry.space_group_name_H-M   'P 1'
#
loop_
_entity.id
_entity.type
_entity.pdbx_description
1 polymer ?
#
loop_
_entity_poly.entity_id
_entity_poly.type
_entity_poly.pdbx_seq_one_letter_code
_entity_poly.pdbx_strand_id
1 'polypeptide(L)'
;MNVSPAFRGIVRNICTTVTLIGLCLLGVVGLEAYEGKLVALFFPGMDHSVKHQAYALLLSLPVPLHVVFIGLIIQKQWLTRGMARFAWIGIVVSGLWLGAALAVKALVL
;
A
#
# COMPACT_ATOMS: atom_id res chain seq x y z
N MET A 1 -3.84 27.05 -16.58
CA MET A 1 -4.21 26.07 -17.62
C MET A 1 -5.69 25.74 -17.48
N ASN A 2 -6.53 26.08 -18.47
CA ASN A 2 -7.95 25.70 -18.49
C ASN A 2 -8.05 24.21 -18.85
N VAL A 3 -8.02 23.37 -17.82
CA VAL A 3 -8.13 21.92 -17.98
C VAL A 3 -9.57 21.56 -18.35
N SER A 4 -9.78 20.90 -19.48
CA SER A 4 -11.12 20.54 -19.96
C SER A 4 -11.87 19.65 -18.94
N PRO A 5 -13.20 19.77 -18.83
CA PRO A 5 -13.99 18.95 -17.90
C PRO A 5 -13.83 17.45 -18.17
N ALA A 6 -13.65 17.04 -19.43
CA ALA A 6 -13.37 15.66 -19.81
C ALA A 6 -12.04 15.15 -19.22
N PHE A 7 -10.97 15.96 -19.31
CA PHE A 7 -9.67 15.59 -18.75
C PHE A 7 -9.73 15.43 -17.22
N ARG A 8 -10.48 16.29 -16.52
CA ARG A 8 -10.69 16.15 -15.06
C ARG A 8 -11.37 14.82 -14.71
N GLY A 9 -12.34 14.38 -15.51
CA GLY A 9 -13.01 13.09 -15.34
C GLY A 9 -12.06 11.90 -15.51
N ILE A 10 -11.23 11.92 -16.57
CA ILE A 10 -10.24 10.87 -16.83
C ILE A 10 -9.24 10.76 -15.68
N VAL A 11 -8.66 11.89 -15.24
CA VAL A 11 -7.70 11.90 -14.13
C VAL A 11 -8.35 11.35 -12.87
N ARG A 12 -9.59 11.76 -12.56
CA ARG A 12 -10.31 11.27 -11.39
C ARG A 12 -10.51 9.75 -11.46
N ASN A 13 -10.95 9.21 -12.59
CA ASN A 13 -11.13 7.77 -12.77
C ASN A 13 -9.82 7.01 -12.57
N ILE A 14 -8.72 7.48 -13.15
CA ILE A 14 -7.39 6.85 -12.96
C ILE A 14 -7.02 6.84 -11.46
N CYS A 15 -7.19 7.95 -10.76
CA CYS A 15 -6.89 8.03 -9.32
C CYS A 15 -7.75 7.06 -8.50
N THR A 16 -9.04 6.96 -8.81
CA THR A 16 -9.96 6.03 -8.17
C THR A 16 -9.55 4.59 -8.45
N THR A 17 -9.18 4.26 -9.69
CA THR A 17 -8.67 2.93 -10.06
C THR A 17 -7.40 2.58 -9.30
N VAL A 18 -6.42 3.48 -9.20
CA VAL A 18 -5.18 3.24 -8.42
C VAL A 18 -5.50 3.00 -6.95
N THR A 19 -6.41 3.78 -6.38
CA THR A 19 -6.84 3.61 -4.98
C THR A 19 -7.52 2.25 -4.77
N LEU A 20 -8.41 1.85 -5.69
CA LEU A 20 -9.08 0.55 -5.67
C LEU A 20 -8.08 -0.60 -5.79
N ILE A 21 -7.08 -0.50 -6.68
CA ILE A 21 -6.01 -1.50 -6.81
C ILE A 21 -5.27 -1.64 -5.47
N GLY A 22 -4.90 -0.53 -4.83
CA GLY A 22 -4.25 -0.57 -3.51
C GLY A 22 -5.11 -1.26 -2.44
N LEU A 23 -6.42 -1.01 -2.42
CA LEU A 23 -7.35 -1.67 -1.51
C LEU A 23 -7.51 -3.17 -1.82
N CYS A 24 -7.58 -3.55 -3.09
CA CYS A 24 -7.60 -4.96 -3.49
C CYS A 24 -6.33 -5.68 -3.07
N LEU A 25 -5.16 -5.07 -3.26
CA LEU A 25 -3.87 -5.62 -2.81
C LEU A 25 -3.84 -5.79 -1.29
N LEU A 26 -4.40 -4.83 -0.53
CA LEU A 26 -4.51 -4.95 0.92
C LEU A 26 -5.43 -6.12 1.33
N GLY A 27 -6.52 -6.33 0.61
CA GLY A 27 -7.40 -7.49 0.78
C GLY A 27 -6.71 -8.81 0.47
N VAL A 28 -5.92 -8.87 -0.61
CA VAL A 28 -5.10 -10.04 -0.96
C VAL A 28 -4.09 -10.34 0.15
N VAL A 29 -3.36 -9.35 0.63
CA VAL A 29 -2.43 -9.51 1.76
C VAL A 29 -3.16 -10.03 3.00
N GLY A 30 -4.37 -9.52 3.29
CA GLY A 30 -5.20 -10.01 4.40
C GLY A 30 -5.61 -11.48 4.24
N LEU A 31 -5.99 -11.89 3.03
CA LEU A 31 -6.31 -13.29 2.72
C LEU A 31 -5.08 -14.20 2.82
N GLU A 32 -3.95 -13.80 2.24
CA GLU A 32 -2.69 -14.55 2.34
C GLU A 32 -2.20 -14.65 3.80
N ALA A 33 -2.47 -13.61 4.61
CA ALA A 33 -2.20 -13.63 6.03
C ALA A 33 -3.09 -14.63 6.78
N TYR A 34 -4.36 -14.69 6.44
CA TYR A 34 -5.31 -15.63 7.03
C TYR A 34 -4.97 -17.09 6.66
N GLU A 35 -4.55 -17.32 5.41
CA GLU A 35 -4.16 -18.63 4.90
C GLU A 35 -2.74 -19.06 5.32
N GLY A 36 -1.99 -18.22 6.05
CA GLY A 36 -0.62 -18.52 6.46
C GLY A 36 0.42 -18.49 5.33
N LYS A 37 0.03 -18.07 4.11
CA LYS A 37 0.90 -18.09 2.91
C LYS A 37 2.01 -17.05 2.95
N LEU A 38 1.83 -15.97 3.71
CA LEU A 38 2.84 -14.91 3.83
C LEU A 38 4.18 -15.44 4.38
N VAL A 39 4.16 -16.35 5.36
CA VAL A 39 5.41 -16.91 5.91
C VAL A 39 6.14 -17.75 4.87
N ALA A 40 5.42 -18.56 4.09
CA ALA A 40 6.03 -19.34 3.01
C ALA A 40 6.67 -18.45 1.92
N LEU A 41 6.12 -17.25 1.69
CA LEU A 41 6.64 -16.29 0.71
C LEU A 41 7.90 -15.56 1.19
N PHE A 42 7.90 -15.10 2.45
CA PHE A 42 8.98 -14.25 2.99
C PHE A 42 10.07 -15.03 3.74
N PHE A 43 9.73 -16.17 4.35
CA PHE A 43 10.62 -16.97 5.19
C PHE A 43 10.52 -18.46 4.81
N PRO A 44 10.99 -18.85 3.62
CA PRO A 44 10.87 -20.24 3.15
C PRO A 44 11.61 -21.20 4.09
N GLY A 45 10.92 -22.25 4.53
CA GLY A 45 11.49 -23.30 5.39
C GLY A 45 11.55 -22.97 6.89
N MET A 46 11.01 -21.83 7.34
CA MET A 46 10.86 -21.52 8.75
C MET A 46 9.53 -22.05 9.32
N ASP A 47 9.49 -22.30 10.62
CA ASP A 47 8.27 -22.72 11.30
C ASP A 47 7.17 -21.65 11.18
N HIS A 48 5.94 -22.11 10.96
CA HIS A 48 4.74 -21.28 10.91
C HIS A 48 4.35 -20.84 12.32
N SER A 49 5.17 -19.96 12.90
CA SER A 49 4.92 -19.33 14.19
C SER A 49 4.14 -18.03 14.02
N VAL A 50 3.34 -17.67 15.03
CA VAL A 50 2.62 -16.39 15.08
C VAL A 50 3.57 -15.19 14.91
N LYS A 51 4.82 -15.30 15.40
CA LYS A 51 5.83 -14.26 15.26
C LYS A 51 6.25 -14.06 13.80
N HIS A 52 6.54 -15.15 13.09
CA HIS A 52 6.91 -15.08 11.67
C HIS A 52 5.75 -14.57 10.82
N GLN A 53 4.52 -14.96 11.15
CA GLN A 53 3.33 -14.43 10.49
C GLN A 53 3.19 -12.92 10.69
N ALA A 54 3.40 -12.42 11.91
CA ALA A 54 3.38 -10.98 12.19
C ALA A 54 4.46 -10.23 11.41
N TYR A 55 5.68 -10.76 11.31
CA TYR A 55 6.75 -10.14 10.52
C TYR A 55 6.45 -10.16 9.03
N ALA A 56 5.95 -11.27 8.48
CA ALA A 56 5.58 -11.36 7.07
C ALA A 56 4.42 -10.39 6.73
N LEU A 57 3.48 -10.20 7.65
CA LEU A 57 2.43 -9.18 7.54
C LEU A 57 3.03 -7.76 7.53
N LEU A 58 3.94 -7.45 8.46
CA LEU A 58 4.60 -6.15 8.52
C LEU A 58 5.44 -5.83 7.28
N LEU A 59 6.00 -6.84 6.61
CA LEU A 59 6.78 -6.68 5.39
C LEU A 59 5.92 -6.58 4.12
N SER A 60 4.70 -7.13 4.13
CA SER A 60 3.78 -7.15 2.98
C SER A 60 2.84 -5.94 2.92
N LEU A 61 2.49 -5.34 4.06
CA LEU A 61 1.61 -4.17 4.16
C LEU A 61 2.12 -2.84 3.53
N PRO A 62 3.43 -2.53 3.48
CA PRO A 62 3.90 -1.22 3.02
C PRO A 62 3.53 -0.92 1.57
N VAL A 63 3.63 -1.93 0.68
CA VAL A 63 3.32 -1.79 -0.75
C VAL A 63 1.85 -1.40 -0.98
N PRO A 64 0.84 -2.19 -0.54
CA PRO A 64 -0.56 -1.84 -0.76
C PRO A 64 -0.94 -0.52 -0.10
N LEU A 65 -0.46 -0.25 1.12
CA LEU A 65 -0.70 1.02 1.79
C LEU A 65 -0.13 2.20 0.99
N HIS A 66 1.11 2.07 0.47
CA HIS A 66 1.74 3.13 -0.31
C HIS A 66 0.96 3.40 -1.61
N VAL A 67 0.47 2.37 -2.29
CA VAL A 67 -0.37 2.51 -3.50
C VAL A 67 -1.68 3.22 -3.18
N VAL A 68 -2.35 2.88 -2.07
CA VAL A 68 -3.55 3.60 -1.60
C VAL A 68 -3.24 5.09 -1.39
N PHE A 69 -2.14 5.41 -0.69
CA PHE A 69 -1.77 6.79 -0.41
C PHE A 69 -1.36 7.59 -1.65
N ILE A 70 -0.70 6.95 -2.63
CA ILE A 70 -0.45 7.56 -3.95
C ILE A 70 -1.78 7.92 -4.61
N GLY A 71 -2.72 6.97 -4.67
CA GLY A 71 -4.06 7.21 -5.22
C GLY A 71 -4.78 8.37 -4.52
N LEU A 72 -4.69 8.45 -3.19
CA LEU A 72 -5.24 9.56 -2.39
C LEU A 72 -4.54 10.91 -2.65
N ILE A 73 -3.21 10.95 -2.80
CA ILE A 73 -2.49 12.18 -3.09
C ILE A 73 -2.78 12.72 -4.49
N ILE A 74 -2.84 11.86 -5.50
CA ILE A 74 -3.13 12.31 -6.87
C ILE A 74 -4.53 12.94 -6.91
N GLN A 75 -5.47 12.43 -6.10
CA GLN A 75 -6.82 13.00 -5.97
C GLN A 75 -6.96 14.12 -4.91
N LYS A 76 -5.86 14.65 -4.35
CA LYS A 76 -5.90 15.64 -3.24
C LYS A 76 -6.80 16.85 -3.49
N GLN A 77 -6.95 17.27 -4.75
CA GLN A 77 -7.78 18.42 -5.13
C GLN A 77 -9.29 18.17 -4.94
N TRP A 78 -9.69 16.91 -4.84
CA TRP A 78 -11.08 16.49 -4.58
C TRP A 78 -11.28 15.97 -3.15
N LEU A 79 -10.23 15.94 -2.32
CA LEU A 79 -10.29 15.51 -0.94
C LEU A 79 -10.56 16.69 0.01
N THR A 80 -11.14 16.38 1.16
CA THR A 80 -11.21 17.34 2.26
C THR A 80 -9.80 17.65 2.78
N ARG A 81 -9.59 18.83 3.37
CA ARG A 81 -8.27 19.23 3.91
C ARG A 81 -7.70 18.20 4.91
N GLY A 82 -8.56 17.58 5.72
CA GLY A 82 -8.17 16.53 6.66
C GLY A 82 -7.64 15.29 5.96
N MET A 83 -8.37 14.79 4.95
CA MET A 83 -7.94 13.64 4.16
C MET A 83 -6.67 13.90 3.35
N ALA A 84 -6.51 15.11 2.81
CA ALA A 84 -5.29 15.48 2.09
C ALA A 84 -4.05 15.45 3.00
N ARG A 85 -4.18 15.92 4.26
CA ARG A 85 -3.11 15.83 5.27
C ARG A 85 -2.83 14.38 5.65
N PHE A 86 -3.88 13.58 5.87
CA PHE A 86 -3.75 12.16 6.15
C PHE A 86 -3.04 11.41 5.02
N ALA A 87 -3.40 11.68 3.77
CA ALA A 87 -2.73 11.10 2.60
C ALA A 87 -1.25 11.49 2.52
N TRP A 88 -0.91 12.73 2.88
CA TRP A 88 0.48 13.20 2.93
C TRP A 88 1.30 12.53 4.03
N ILE A 89 0.77 12.41 5.23
CA ILE A 89 1.44 11.68 6.31
C ILE A 89 1.59 10.21 5.92
N GLY A 90 0.50 9.63 5.40
CA GLY A 90 0.45 8.25 4.94
C GLY A 90 1.48 7.93 3.87
N ILE A 91 1.64 8.78 2.84
CA ILE A 91 2.64 8.53 1.77
C ILE A 91 4.07 8.55 2.33
N VAL A 92 4.38 9.46 3.25
CA VAL A 92 5.72 9.57 3.85
C VAL A 92 6.00 8.36 4.72
N VAL A 93 5.08 8.04 5.63
CA VAL A 93 5.24 6.91 6.56
C VAL A 93 5.30 5.59 5.80
N SER A 94 4.38 5.36 4.86
CA SER A 94 4.39 4.14 4.04
C SER A 94 5.59 4.06 3.10
N GLY A 95 6.11 5.20 2.60
CA GLY A 95 7.30 5.23 1.75
C GLY A 95 8.58 4.88 2.53
N LEU A 96 8.74 5.44 3.73
CA LEU A 96 9.84 5.08 4.63
C LEU A 96 9.75 3.62 5.05
N TRP A 97 8.55 3.14 5.39
CA TRP A 97 8.33 1.74 5.74
C TRP A 97 8.60 0.82 4.54
N LEU A 98 8.16 1.17 3.34
CA LEU A 98 8.47 0.43 2.12
C LEU A 98 9.98 0.34 1.90
N GLY A 99 10.70 1.45 2.05
CA GLY A 99 12.17 1.47 1.98
C GLY A 99 12.81 0.52 2.98
N ALA A 100 12.37 0.54 4.24
CA ALA A 100 12.85 -0.36 5.28
C ALA A 100 12.52 -1.83 4.97
N ALA A 101 11.31 -2.13 4.51
CA ALA A 101 10.88 -3.49 4.18
C ALA A 101 11.67 -4.05 2.98
N LEU A 102 11.95 -3.23 1.97
CA LEU A 102 12.81 -3.60 0.84
C LEU A 102 14.26 -3.82 1.30
N ALA A 103 14.79 -3.00 2.20
CA ALA A 103 16.12 -3.18 2.75
C ALA A 103 16.23 -4.49 3.55
N VAL A 104 15.24 -4.81 4.39
CA VAL A 104 15.19 -6.10 5.10
C VAL A 104 15.12 -7.24 4.09
N LYS A 105 14.26 -7.13 3.07
CA LYS A 105 14.14 -8.16 2.05
C LYS A 105 15.42 -8.37 1.21
N ALA A 106 16.22 -7.33 1.00
CA ALA A 106 17.41 -7.41 0.18
C ALA A 106 18.67 -7.82 0.96
N LEU A 107 18.73 -7.49 2.26
CA LEU A 107 19.93 -7.66 3.09
C LEU A 107 19.83 -8.81 4.09
N VAL A 108 18.61 -9.26 4.41
CA VAL A 108 18.35 -10.25 5.48
C VAL A 108 17.63 -11.49 4.97
N LEU A 109 16.68 -11.33 4.04
CA LEU A 109 15.87 -12.42 3.46
C LEU A 109 16.42 -12.83 2.09
#